data_AF-A0A519X637-F1
#
_entry.id   AF-A0A519X637-F1
#
_cell.length_a   1.000
_cell.length_b   1.000
_cell.length_c   1.000
_cell.angle_alpha   90.00
_cell.angle_beta   90.00
_cell.angle_gamma   90.00
#
_symmetry.space_group_name_H-M   'P 1'
#
loop_
_entity.id
_entity.type
_entity.pdbx_description
1 polymer ?
#
loop_
_entity_poly.entity_id
_entity_poly.type
_entity_poly.pdbx_seq_one_letter_code
_entity_poly.pdbx_strand_id
1 'polypeptide(L)'
;MMDLFNKKDLKDINLLPQDGVVNYYGNIMSVVTADRYLNCLMKTIDWKPDEAMIFGKRILTKRKVAWYADTNFKYTYSGTNS
;
A
#
# COMPACT_ATOMS: atom_id res chain seq x y z
N MET A 1 -22.43 10.72 0.66
CA MET A 1 -21.33 9.74 0.49
C MET A 1 -20.94 9.74 -0.99
N MET A 2 -19.69 10.01 -1.34
CA MET A 2 -19.25 9.93 -2.75
C MET A 2 -19.03 8.45 -3.10
N ASP A 3 -19.73 7.96 -4.12
CA ASP A 3 -19.44 6.66 -4.72
C ASP A 3 -18.19 6.78 -5.61
N LEU A 4 -17.07 6.32 -5.07
CA LEU A 4 -15.76 6.40 -5.73
C LEU A 4 -15.54 5.26 -6.74
N PHE A 5 -16.19 4.11 -6.53
CA PHE A 5 -15.85 2.88 -7.24
C PHE A 5 -16.71 2.62 -8.49
N ASN A 6 -17.87 3.28 -8.58
CA ASN A 6 -18.77 3.10 -9.74
C ASN A 6 -18.67 4.23 -10.78
N LYS A 7 -17.79 5.22 -10.58
CA LYS A 7 -17.60 6.32 -11.53
C LYS A 7 -16.49 5.99 -12.51
N LYS A 8 -16.88 5.79 -13.77
CA LYS A 8 -15.94 5.74 -14.90
C LYS A 8 -15.40 7.15 -15.15
N ASP A 9 -14.13 7.25 -15.55
CA ASP A 9 -13.48 8.46 -16.06
C ASP A 9 -13.20 9.61 -15.06
N LEU A 10 -12.80 9.27 -13.82
CA LEU A 10 -12.30 10.26 -12.84
C LEU A 10 -10.77 10.47 -12.88
N LYS A 11 -10.06 9.83 -13.81
CA LYS A 11 -8.58 9.79 -13.82
C LYS A 11 -7.92 11.17 -13.99
N ASP A 12 -8.60 12.08 -14.65
CA ASP A 12 -8.12 13.44 -14.94
C ASP A 12 -8.71 14.48 -13.97
N ILE A 13 -9.49 14.03 -12.98
CA ILE A 13 -10.14 14.90 -11.99
C ILE A 13 -9.41 14.77 -10.67
N ASN A 14 -8.91 15.89 -10.17
CA ASN A 14 -8.45 15.98 -8.80
C ASN A 14 -9.66 15.90 -7.84
N LEU A 15 -9.69 14.87 -7.02
CA LEU A 15 -10.75 14.61 -6.06
C LEU A 15 -10.63 15.42 -4.77
N LEU A 16 -9.49 16.07 -4.52
CA LEU A 16 -9.33 16.92 -3.35
C LEU A 16 -9.91 18.31 -3.59
N PRO A 17 -10.67 18.86 -2.62
CA PRO A 17 -11.26 20.19 -2.75
C PRO A 17 -10.22 21.31 -2.57
N GLN A 18 -9.11 21.04 -1.90
CA GLN A 18 -8.05 22.02 -1.63
C GLN A 18 -6.73 21.31 -1.28
N ASP A 19 -5.60 21.97 -1.53
CA ASP A 19 -4.26 21.64 -1.04
C ASP A 19 -3.81 20.17 -1.21
N GLY A 20 -3.93 19.65 -2.43
CA GLY A 20 -3.37 18.35 -2.81
C GLY A 20 -3.90 17.85 -4.15
N VAL A 21 -3.42 16.69 -4.60
CA VAL A 21 -3.92 16.01 -5.81
C VAL A 21 -4.24 14.56 -5.50
N VAL A 22 -5.48 14.14 -5.80
CA VAL A 22 -5.91 12.74 -5.76
C VAL A 22 -6.64 12.40 -7.05
N ASN A 23 -6.04 11.57 -7.89
CA ASN A 23 -6.63 11.11 -9.15
C ASN A 23 -7.05 9.65 -9.04
N TYR A 24 -8.27 9.31 -9.46
CA TYR A 24 -8.78 7.94 -9.41
C TYR A 24 -8.72 7.26 -10.79
N TYR A 25 -7.83 6.29 -10.95
CA TYR A 25 -7.59 5.58 -12.20
C TYR A 25 -8.54 4.39 -12.45
N GLY A 26 -9.49 4.14 -11.56
CA GLY A 26 -10.36 2.99 -11.67
C GLY A 26 -9.63 1.66 -11.49
N ASN A 27 -10.25 0.59 -12.02
CA ASN A 27 -9.65 -0.74 -12.01
C ASN A 27 -8.56 -0.84 -13.07
N ILE A 28 -7.30 -0.89 -12.63
CA ILE A 28 -6.12 -1.00 -13.50
C ILE A 28 -5.80 -2.43 -13.96
N MET A 29 -6.52 -3.42 -13.43
CA MET A 29 -6.35 -4.84 -13.75
C MET A 29 -7.70 -5.55 -13.74
N SER A 30 -7.80 -6.66 -14.48
CA SER A 30 -8.98 -7.52 -14.41
C SER A 30 -9.07 -8.22 -13.05
N VAL A 31 -10.28 -8.54 -12.61
CA VAL A 31 -10.54 -9.25 -11.35
C VAL A 31 -9.75 -10.56 -11.28
N VAL A 32 -9.74 -11.34 -12.36
CA VAL A 32 -8.98 -12.60 -12.46
C VAL A 32 -7.48 -12.38 -12.21
N THR A 33 -6.92 -11.30 -12.75
CA THR A 33 -5.49 -10.98 -12.58
C THR A 33 -5.21 -10.53 -11.15
N ALA A 34 -6.09 -9.70 -10.58
CA ALA A 34 -6.00 -9.25 -9.19
C ALA A 34 -6.03 -10.42 -8.20
N ASP A 35 -7.00 -11.33 -8.36
CA ASP A 35 -7.16 -12.50 -7.49
C ASP A 35 -5.94 -13.42 -7.56
N ARG A 36 -5.37 -13.59 -8.76
CA ARG A 36 -4.14 -14.38 -8.93
C ARG A 36 -2.97 -13.74 -8.17
N TYR A 37 -2.76 -12.44 -8.29
CA TYR A 37 -1.69 -11.75 -7.57
C TYR A 37 -1.91 -11.75 -6.07
N LEU A 38 -3.13 -11.51 -5.60
CA LEU A 38 -3.47 -11.59 -4.18
C LEU A 38 -3.11 -12.95 -3.61
N ASN A 39 -3.54 -14.04 -4.27
CA ASN A 39 -3.22 -15.40 -3.84
C ASN A 39 -1.71 -15.69 -3.84
N CYS A 40 -0.98 -15.21 -4.85
CA CYS A 40 0.47 -15.37 -4.91
C CYS A 40 1.14 -14.63 -3.75
N LEU A 41 0.90 -13.32 -3.64
CA LEU A 41 1.52 -12.45 -2.63
C LEU A 41 1.23 -12.94 -1.21
N MET A 42 0.00 -13.39 -0.92
CA MET A 42 -0.35 -13.90 0.40
C MET A 42 0.36 -15.20 0.76
N LYS A 43 0.79 -16.00 -0.22
CA LYS A 43 1.44 -17.29 -0.01
C LYS A 43 2.97 -17.23 -0.07
N THR A 44 3.52 -16.34 -0.89
CA THR A 44 4.96 -16.38 -1.25
C THR A 44 5.80 -15.30 -0.59
N ILE A 45 5.18 -14.22 -0.12
CA ILE A 45 5.90 -13.13 0.54
C ILE A 45 6.14 -13.47 2.02
N ASP A 46 7.35 -13.20 2.50
CA ASP A 46 7.73 -13.34 3.92
C ASP A 46 7.18 -12.17 4.74
N TRP A 47 5.86 -12.21 4.96
CA TRP A 47 5.13 -11.17 5.68
C TRP A 47 5.48 -11.13 7.17
N LYS A 48 5.91 -9.96 7.67
CA LYS A 48 6.19 -9.73 9.08
C LYS A 48 5.26 -8.66 9.67
N PRO A 49 4.97 -8.69 10.97
CA PRO A 49 4.28 -7.58 11.62
C PRO A 49 5.06 -6.28 11.41
N ASP A 50 4.34 -5.22 11.05
CA ASP A 50 4.91 -3.88 10.92
C ASP A 50 5.30 -3.35 12.30
N GLU A 51 6.45 -2.68 12.35
CA GLU A 51 7.05 -2.18 13.57
C GLU A 51 7.38 -0.70 13.43
N ALA A 52 6.95 0.08 14.42
CA ALA A 52 7.27 1.49 14.52
C ALA A 52 7.81 1.84 15.90
N MET A 53 8.76 2.79 15.94
CA MET A 53 9.19 3.46 17.16
C MET A 53 8.34 4.72 17.36
N ILE A 54 7.46 4.73 18.34
CA ILE A 54 6.62 5.89 18.67
C ILE A 54 6.93 6.33 20.10
N PHE A 55 7.43 7.56 20.26
CA PHE A 55 7.87 8.12 21.55
C PHE A 55 8.82 7.21 22.34
N GLY A 56 9.78 6.58 21.65
CA GLY A 56 10.76 5.67 22.27
C GLY A 56 10.22 4.30 22.67
N LYS A 57 8.95 3.99 22.35
CA LYS A 57 8.36 2.67 22.54
C LYS A 57 8.24 1.93 21.21
N ARG A 58 8.66 0.67 21.21
CA ARG A 58 8.47 -0.26 20.09
C ARG A 58 7.01 -0.73 20.06
N ILE A 59 6.33 -0.48 18.95
CA ILE A 59 4.93 -0.88 18.73
C ILE A 59 4.88 -1.83 17.54
N LEU A 60 4.35 -3.04 17.77
CA LEU A 60 4.01 -3.99 16.71
C LEU A 60 2.55 -3.82 16.33
N THR A 61 2.28 -3.59 15.05
CA THR A 61 0.91 -3.45 14.56
C THR A 61 0.39 -4.79 14.02
N LYS A 62 -0.93 -4.88 13.82
CA LYS A 62 -1.55 -6.04 13.15
C LYS A 62 -1.30 -6.06 11.63
N ARG A 63 -0.77 -4.98 11.06
CA ARG A 63 -0.45 -4.90 9.63
C ARG A 63 0.75 -5.77 9.34
N LYS A 64 0.68 -6.53 8.25
CA LYS A 64 1.80 -7.30 7.71
C LYS A 64 2.50 -6.50 6.62
N VAL A 65 3.82 -6.47 6.65
CA VAL A 65 4.69 -5.78 5.68
C VAL A 65 5.85 -6.67 5.28
N ALA A 66 6.41 -6.41 4.10
CA ALA A 66 7.66 -7.01 3.65
C ALA A 66 8.36 -6.03 2.70
N TRP A 67 9.70 -6.03 2.70
CA TRP A 67 10.54 -5.15 1.88
C TRP A 67 11.28 -5.97 0.83
N TYR A 68 11.12 -5.60 -0.43
CA TYR A 68 11.82 -6.21 -1.57
C TYR A 68 12.42 -5.10 -2.42
N ALA A 69 13.68 -5.28 -2.84
CA ALA A 69 14.41 -4.35 -3.69
C ALA A 69 15.30 -5.15 -4.65
N ASP A 70 15.66 -4.55 -5.78
CA ASP A 70 16.46 -5.22 -6.82
C ASP A 70 17.89 -5.55 -6.35
N THR A 71 18.43 -4.77 -5.41
CA THR A 71 19.74 -4.99 -4.80
C THR A 71 19.65 -4.86 -3.30
N ASN A 72 20.56 -5.52 -2.56
CA ASN A 72 20.67 -5.37 -1.12
C ASN A 72 20.81 -3.88 -0.74
N PHE A 73 19.75 -3.31 -0.20
CA PHE A 73 19.70 -1.92 0.22
C PHE A 73 19.33 -1.86 1.70
N LYS A 74 20.11 -1.12 2.49
CA LYS A 74 19.75 -0.86 3.88
C LYS A 74 18.71 0.24 3.89
N TYR A 75 17.48 -0.11 4.23
CA TYR A 75 16.39 0.85 4.40
C TYR A 75 16.07 1.01 5.88
N THR A 76 16.03 2.26 6.35
CA THR A 76 15.61 2.59 7.70
C THR A 76 14.23 3.24 7.62
N TYR A 77 13.24 2.62 8.27
CA TYR A 77 11.90 3.17 8.38
C TYR A 77 11.55 3.38 9.85
N SER A 78 11.16 4.59 10.23
CA SER A 78 10.68 4.87 11.59
C SER A 78 11.62 4.40 12.71
N GLY A 79 12.93 4.44 12.47
CA GLY A 79 13.97 4.03 13.44
C GLY A 79 14.22 2.53 13.54
N THR A 80 13.60 1.70 12.70
CA THR A 80 13.90 0.27 12.58
C THR A 80 14.72 0.02 11.30
N ASN A 81 15.75 -0.81 11.41
CA ASN A 81 16.53 -1.26 10.26
C ASN A 81 15.87 -2.50 9.67
N SER A 82 15.56 -2.48 8.37
CA SER A 82 15.15 -3.66 7.60
C SER A 82 16.32 -4.26 6.83
#